data_AF-A0A8H5TNI9-F1
#
_entry.id   AF-A0A8H5TNI9-F1
#
_cell.length_a   1.000
_cell.length_b   1.000
_cell.length_c   1.000
_cell.angle_alpha   90.00
_cell.angle_beta   90.00
_cell.angle_gamma   90.00
#
_symmetry.space_group_name_H-M   'P 1'
#
loop_
_entity.id
_entity.type
_entity.pdbx_description
1 polymer ?
#
loop_
_entity_poly.entity_id
_entity_poly.type
_entity_poly.pdbx_seq_one_letter_code
_entity_poly.pdbx_strand_id
1 'polypeptide(L)'
;MIFQLAYSALEPYLDIPFNASFSVILFFIYRCLVLKPGLLLAIVFIASVVIAIFDRTSTKGEMIKTMAELPLGLGSVLLFIVARKQVKMRWLHIFTIYVNFAVYGNIVMMVATPSGYTFRGFCCKVACLALSSWIVIQGHRVQWKTILLHDNLFVFTAASKSWVFAHALYRFILLTLPCFGSGRRHRLLELYSLGLTYLLSQSSGLPFEYCFGMADTVVAPAATAWSSLSKTFKLVPRDEGKGQPLASGITATGDWYLGITALVVAAYACLKMASPGRPASQQMIRN
;
A
#
# COMPACT_ATOMS: atom_id res chain seq x y z
N MET A 1 -29.56 16.31 -7.39
CA MET A 1 -29.01 16.66 -8.72
C MET A 1 -27.48 16.61 -8.77
N ILE A 2 -26.74 17.36 -7.93
CA ILE A 2 -25.26 17.39 -7.93
C ILE A 2 -24.63 16.00 -7.63
N PHE A 3 -25.19 15.27 -6.67
CA PHE A 3 -24.70 13.93 -6.31
C PHE A 3 -24.85 12.91 -7.45
N GLN A 4 -25.96 12.95 -8.20
CA GLN A 4 -26.16 12.10 -9.38
C GLN A 4 -25.21 12.48 -10.52
N LEU A 5 -24.94 13.77 -10.72
CA LEU A 5 -23.98 14.23 -11.72
C LEU A 5 -22.56 13.75 -11.39
N ALA A 6 -22.11 13.94 -10.15
CA ALA A 6 -20.80 13.49 -9.68
C ALA A 6 -20.68 11.96 -9.72
N TYR A 7 -21.74 11.24 -9.36
CA TYR A 7 -21.81 9.78 -9.45
C TYR A 7 -21.62 9.31 -10.89
N SER A 8 -22.37 9.88 -11.84
CA SER A 8 -22.27 9.53 -13.26
C SER A 8 -20.90 9.87 -13.89
N ALA A 9 -20.22 10.91 -13.39
CA ALA A 9 -18.89 11.29 -13.84
C ALA A 9 -17.77 10.40 -13.28
N LEU A 10 -17.94 9.85 -12.07
CA LEU A 10 -16.95 9.01 -11.38
C LEU A 10 -17.11 7.52 -11.65
N GLU A 11 -18.32 7.05 -11.95
CA GLU A 11 -18.63 5.65 -12.24
C GLU A 11 -17.71 5.03 -13.31
N PRO A 12 -17.34 5.71 -14.41
CA PRO A 12 -16.43 5.15 -15.42
C PRO A 12 -15.02 4.87 -14.88
N TYR A 13 -14.63 5.59 -13.82
CA TYR A 13 -13.26 5.58 -13.29
C TYR A 13 -13.12 4.85 -11.96
N LEU A 14 -14.20 4.74 -11.17
CA LEU A 14 -14.20 4.12 -9.85
C LEU A 14 -15.27 3.04 -9.76
N ASP A 15 -14.94 1.94 -9.08
CA ASP A 15 -15.93 0.95 -8.64
C ASP A 15 -16.57 1.50 -7.35
N ILE A 16 -17.61 2.32 -7.51
CA ILE A 16 -18.25 3.04 -6.40
C ILE A 16 -18.75 2.08 -5.31
N PRO A 17 -19.51 1.01 -5.62
CA PRO A 17 -19.96 0.05 -4.61
C PRO A 17 -18.79 -0.57 -3.82
N PHE A 18 -17.73 -1.02 -4.52
CA PHE A 18 -16.56 -1.59 -3.86
C PHE A 18 -15.88 -0.59 -2.93
N ASN A 19 -15.66 0.64 -3.40
CA ASN A 19 -14.95 1.67 -2.65
C ASN A 19 -15.75 2.20 -1.45
N ALA A 20 -17.08 2.29 -1.59
CA ALA A 20 -17.96 2.68 -0.49
C ALA A 20 -17.92 1.65 0.64
N SER A 21 -18.10 0.35 0.32
CA SER A 21 -18.02 -0.70 1.33
C SER A 21 -16.60 -0.84 1.91
N PHE A 22 -15.58 -0.67 1.08
CA PHE A 22 -14.19 -0.72 1.52
C PHE A 22 -13.84 0.42 2.48
N SER A 23 -14.35 1.63 2.24
CA SER A 23 -14.18 2.77 3.16
C SER A 23 -14.74 2.48 4.55
N VAL A 24 -15.92 1.85 4.61
CA VAL A 24 -16.54 1.41 5.88
C VAL A 24 -15.66 0.37 6.57
N ILE A 25 -15.21 -0.64 5.83
CA ILE A 25 -14.30 -1.68 6.35
C ILE A 25 -13.01 -1.05 6.90
N LEU A 26 -12.39 -0.13 6.16
CA LEU A 26 -11.18 0.56 6.60
C LEU A 26 -11.39 1.37 7.87
N PHE A 27 -12.54 2.03 8.02
CA PHE A 27 -12.87 2.73 9.25
C PHE A 27 -12.96 1.76 10.45
N PHE A 28 -13.61 0.60 10.27
CA PHE A 28 -13.64 -0.44 11.30
C PHE A 28 -12.25 -0.99 11.62
N ILE A 29 -11.43 -1.24 10.59
CA ILE A 29 -10.05 -1.72 10.76
C ILE A 29 -9.23 -0.68 11.52
N TYR A 30 -9.32 0.61 11.18
CA TYR A 30 -8.65 1.70 11.90
C TYR A 30 -9.04 1.71 13.38
N ARG A 31 -10.35 1.65 13.68
CA ARG A 31 -10.83 1.60 15.07
C ARG A 31 -10.32 0.37 15.81
N CYS A 32 -10.32 -0.80 15.17
CA CYS A 32 -9.79 -2.02 15.77
C CYS A 32 -8.28 -1.94 15.98
N LEU A 33 -7.53 -1.37 15.03
CA LEU A 33 -6.09 -1.21 15.15
C LEU A 33 -5.71 -0.34 16.36
N VAL A 34 -6.39 0.79 16.55
CA VAL A 34 -6.11 1.72 17.65
C VAL A 34 -6.59 1.17 18.99
N LEU A 35 -7.77 0.57 19.04
CA LEU A 35 -8.41 0.21 20.32
C LEU A 35 -8.23 -1.25 20.74
N LYS A 36 -8.25 -2.19 19.78
CA LYS A 36 -8.28 -3.64 20.03
C LYS A 36 -7.50 -4.40 18.94
N PRO A 37 -6.16 -4.24 18.84
CA PRO A 37 -5.37 -4.88 17.78
C PRO A 37 -5.46 -6.41 17.79
N GLY A 38 -5.72 -7.03 18.95
CA GLY A 38 -5.98 -8.47 19.05
C GLY A 38 -7.26 -8.93 18.35
N LEU A 39 -8.32 -8.10 18.35
CA LEU A 39 -9.53 -8.38 17.57
C LEU A 39 -9.23 -8.30 16.07
N LEU A 40 -8.47 -7.29 15.65
CA LEU A 40 -8.07 -7.16 14.25
C LEU A 40 -7.23 -8.36 13.79
N LEU A 41 -6.31 -8.83 14.64
CA LEU A 41 -5.51 -10.03 14.37
C LEU A 41 -6.40 -11.27 14.16
N ALA A 42 -7.40 -11.48 15.02
CA ALA A 42 -8.35 -12.58 14.86
C ALA A 42 -9.13 -12.46 13.55
N ILE A 43 -9.61 -11.26 13.20
CA ILE A 43 -10.30 -10.99 11.93
C ILE A 43 -9.39 -11.32 10.74
N VAL A 44 -8.12 -10.91 10.77
CA VAL A 44 -7.15 -11.20 9.70
C VAL A 44 -6.96 -12.70 9.51
N PHE A 45 -6.79 -13.48 10.59
CA PHE A 45 -6.64 -14.93 10.48
C PHE A 45 -7.92 -15.62 10.01
N ILE A 46 -9.09 -15.22 10.52
CA ILE A 46 -10.38 -15.77 10.07
C ILE A 46 -10.58 -15.48 8.59
N ALA A 47 -10.36 -14.24 8.14
CA ALA A 47 -10.46 -13.86 6.74
C ALA A 47 -9.49 -14.67 5.87
N SER A 48 -8.26 -14.88 6.34
CA SER A 48 -7.25 -15.69 5.64
C SER A 48 -7.71 -17.14 5.46
N VAL A 49 -8.26 -17.76 6.52
CA VAL A 49 -8.79 -19.13 6.48
C VAL A 49 -10.00 -19.22 5.55
N VAL A 50 -10.93 -18.27 5.65
CA VAL A 50 -12.11 -18.21 4.77
C VAL A 50 -11.69 -18.10 3.31
N ILE A 51 -10.75 -17.21 2.98
CA ILE A 51 -10.24 -17.07 1.61
C ILE A 51 -9.56 -18.38 1.15
N ALA A 52 -8.68 -18.96 1.98
CA ALA A 52 -7.97 -20.19 1.61
C ALA A 52 -8.90 -21.39 1.34
N ILE A 53 -10.03 -21.49 2.06
CA ILE A 53 -10.99 -22.59 1.92
C ILE A 53 -11.96 -22.34 0.75
N PHE A 54 -12.51 -21.13 0.67
CA PHE A 54 -13.67 -20.82 -0.17
C PHE A 54 -13.32 -20.10 -1.48
N ASP A 55 -12.20 -19.39 -1.58
CA ASP A 55 -11.82 -18.72 -2.82
C ASP A 55 -11.24 -19.74 -3.83
N ARG A 56 -12.11 -20.20 -4.73
CA ARG A 56 -11.77 -21.08 -5.85
C ARG A 56 -11.54 -20.33 -7.15
N THR A 57 -11.62 -19.01 -7.12
CA THR A 57 -11.57 -18.16 -8.33
C THR A 57 -10.21 -17.51 -8.54
N SER A 58 -9.46 -17.27 -7.46
CA SER A 58 -8.11 -16.71 -7.54
C SER A 58 -7.13 -17.66 -8.20
N THR A 59 -6.26 -17.10 -9.05
CA THR A 59 -5.10 -17.80 -9.58
C THR A 59 -4.11 -18.17 -8.47
N LYS A 60 -3.20 -19.11 -8.73
CA LYS A 60 -2.14 -19.47 -7.78
C LYS A 60 -1.32 -18.25 -7.33
N GLY A 61 -1.01 -17.34 -8.26
CA GLY A 61 -0.27 -16.11 -7.97
C GLY A 61 -1.06 -15.14 -7.06
N GLU A 62 -2.35 -14.94 -7.33
CA GLU A 62 -3.22 -14.12 -6.48
C GLU A 62 -3.37 -14.71 -5.08
N MET A 63 -3.49 -16.04 -4.97
CA MET A 63 -3.56 -16.73 -3.67
C MET A 63 -2.25 -16.58 -2.88
N ILE A 64 -1.08 -16.78 -3.52
CA ILE A 64 0.23 -16.57 -2.89
C ILE A 64 0.36 -15.13 -2.39
N LYS A 65 0.00 -14.15 -3.23
CA LYS A 65 0.01 -12.74 -2.85
C LYS A 65 -0.90 -12.46 -1.66
N THR A 66 -2.11 -13.02 -1.67
CA THR A 66 -3.07 -12.86 -0.57
C THR A 66 -2.54 -13.45 0.74
N MET A 67 -1.90 -14.63 0.69
CA MET A 67 -1.29 -15.24 1.88
C MET A 67 -0.02 -14.51 2.34
N ALA A 68 0.73 -13.90 1.42
CA ALA A 68 1.88 -13.06 1.75
C ALA A 68 1.44 -11.74 2.41
N GLU A 69 0.35 -11.13 1.94
CA GLU A 69 -0.13 -9.83 2.42
C GLU A 69 -0.94 -9.93 3.73
N LEU A 70 -1.88 -10.89 3.85
CA LEU A 70 -2.75 -10.99 5.01
C LEU A 70 -2.08 -11.66 6.22
N PRO A 71 -1.93 -13.00 6.28
CA PRO A 71 -1.45 -13.64 7.51
C PRO A 71 0.04 -13.40 7.73
N LEU A 72 0.85 -13.42 6.66
CA LEU A 72 2.30 -13.20 6.77
C LEU A 72 2.61 -11.70 6.94
N GLY A 73 2.05 -10.82 6.12
CA GLY A 73 2.25 -9.37 6.23
C GLY A 73 1.55 -8.77 7.45
N LEU A 74 0.29 -8.39 7.31
CA LEU A 74 -0.47 -7.69 8.35
C LEU A 74 -0.60 -8.53 9.64
N GLY A 75 -0.83 -9.84 9.52
CA GLY A 75 -0.98 -10.76 10.64
C GLY A 75 0.26 -10.85 11.52
N SER A 76 1.46 -10.91 10.94
CA SER A 76 2.70 -10.92 11.72
C SER A 76 2.95 -9.60 12.44
N VAL A 77 2.65 -8.46 11.79
CA VAL A 77 2.76 -7.14 12.40
C VAL A 77 1.80 -7.00 13.59
N LEU A 78 0.54 -7.40 13.41
CA LEU A 78 -0.46 -7.39 14.48
C LEU A 78 -0.12 -8.37 15.61
N LEU A 79 0.38 -9.56 15.29
CA LEU A 79 0.84 -10.53 16.29
C LEU A 79 1.99 -9.93 17.12
N PHE A 80 2.95 -9.27 16.47
CA PHE A 80 4.05 -8.61 17.15
C PHE A 80 3.57 -7.43 18.01
N ILE A 81 2.58 -6.65 17.53
CA ILE A 81 1.93 -5.58 18.29
C ILE A 81 1.22 -6.11 19.54
N VAL A 82 0.52 -7.24 19.45
CA VAL A 82 -0.24 -7.83 20.56
C VAL A 82 0.67 -8.59 21.54
N ALA A 83 1.86 -8.99 21.10
CA ALA A 83 2.79 -9.75 21.93
C ALA A 83 3.21 -9.02 23.22
N ARG A 84 3.54 -9.81 24.24
CA ARG A 84 4.05 -9.31 25.53
C ARG A 84 5.37 -8.56 25.32
N LYS A 85 5.65 -7.56 26.17
CA LYS A 85 6.88 -6.75 26.14
C LYS A 85 8.16 -7.59 26.07
N GLN A 86 8.23 -8.68 26.83
CA GLN A 86 9.37 -9.60 26.82
C GLN A 86 9.62 -10.25 25.45
N VAL A 87 8.55 -10.70 24.79
CA VAL A 87 8.62 -11.30 23.44
C VAL A 87 9.07 -10.23 22.44
N LYS A 88 8.49 -9.03 22.51
CA LYS A 88 8.88 -7.90 21.66
C LYS A 88 10.38 -7.61 21.79
N MET A 89 10.90 -7.44 23.01
CA MET A 89 12.32 -7.15 23.21
C MET A 89 13.24 -8.27 22.69
N ARG A 90 12.88 -9.54 22.94
CA ARG A 90 13.68 -10.69 22.50
C ARG A 90 13.73 -10.83 20.98
N TRP A 91 12.63 -10.57 20.30
CA TRP A 91 12.48 -10.84 18.86
C TRP A 91 12.55 -9.58 17.98
N LEU A 92 12.70 -8.38 18.57
CA LEU A 92 12.68 -7.12 17.84
C LEU A 92 13.66 -7.10 16.66
N HIS A 93 14.88 -7.59 16.87
CA HIS A 93 15.90 -7.58 15.83
C HIS A 93 15.52 -8.46 14.64
N ILE A 94 15.07 -9.70 14.91
CA ILE A 94 14.65 -10.65 13.88
C ILE A 94 13.41 -10.14 13.15
N PHE A 95 12.45 -9.61 13.91
CA PHE A 95 11.26 -8.98 13.34
C PHE A 95 11.61 -7.77 12.47
N THR A 96 12.64 -7.01 12.83
CA THR A 96 13.12 -5.89 12.01
C THR A 96 13.71 -6.35 10.68
N ILE A 97 14.50 -7.42 10.69
CA ILE A 97 15.01 -8.02 9.46
C ILE A 97 13.85 -8.51 8.59
N TYR A 98 12.90 -9.22 9.18
CA TYR A 98 11.72 -9.74 8.48
C TYR A 98 10.92 -8.63 7.79
N VAL A 99 10.57 -7.58 8.52
CA VAL A 99 9.82 -6.43 8.00
C VAL A 99 10.60 -5.71 6.91
N ASN A 100 11.90 -5.48 7.11
CA ASN A 100 12.74 -4.85 6.07
C ASN A 100 12.69 -5.68 4.79
N PHE A 101 12.88 -6.99 4.88
CA PHE A 101 12.80 -7.88 3.72
C PHE A 101 11.42 -7.81 3.05
N ALA A 102 10.34 -7.81 3.84
CA ALA A 102 8.98 -7.71 3.31
C ALA A 102 8.73 -6.37 2.61
N VAL A 103 9.13 -5.24 3.21
CA VAL A 103 8.91 -3.89 2.66
C VAL A 103 9.74 -3.68 1.39
N TYR A 104 11.06 -3.91 1.45
CA TYR A 104 11.93 -3.75 0.29
C TYR A 104 11.60 -4.75 -0.81
N GLY A 105 11.32 -6.00 -0.43
CA GLY A 105 10.89 -7.04 -1.37
C GLY A 105 9.61 -6.64 -2.10
N ASN A 106 8.58 -6.18 -1.38
CA ASN A 106 7.31 -5.77 -1.99
C ASN A 106 7.52 -4.63 -3.01
N ILE A 107 8.30 -3.60 -2.66
CA ILE A 107 8.57 -2.47 -3.55
C ILE A 107 9.38 -2.93 -4.78
N VAL A 108 10.47 -3.69 -4.58
CA VAL A 108 11.32 -4.17 -5.69
C VAL A 108 10.55 -5.11 -6.62
N MET A 109 9.67 -5.96 -6.08
CA MET A 109 8.83 -6.85 -6.89
C MET A 109 7.88 -6.08 -7.82
N MET A 110 7.54 -4.81 -7.53
CA MET A 110 6.74 -3.99 -8.44
C MET A 110 7.46 -3.70 -9.77
N VAL A 111 8.80 -3.80 -9.84
CA VAL A 111 9.56 -3.71 -11.11
C VAL A 111 9.19 -4.84 -12.08
N ALA A 112 8.83 -6.01 -11.55
CA ALA A 112 8.42 -7.17 -12.34
C ALA A 112 6.98 -7.03 -12.88
N THR A 113 6.25 -5.97 -12.51
CA THR A 113 4.90 -5.71 -13.05
C THR A 113 4.96 -5.62 -14.58
N PRO A 114 4.10 -6.38 -15.30
CA PRO A 114 4.06 -6.30 -16.76
C PRO A 114 3.78 -4.88 -17.23
N SER A 115 4.59 -4.38 -18.18
CA SER A 115 4.44 -3.01 -18.72
C SER A 115 3.24 -2.87 -19.65
N GLY A 116 2.60 -3.97 -20.05
CA GLY A 116 1.50 -3.98 -21.01
C GLY A 116 1.87 -3.38 -22.37
N TYR A 117 3.17 -3.35 -22.70
CA TYR A 117 3.73 -2.70 -23.90
C TYR A 117 3.38 -1.20 -24.04
N THR A 118 3.15 -0.52 -22.91
CA THR A 118 2.86 0.91 -22.86
C THR A 118 4.11 1.73 -22.53
N PHE A 119 4.14 3.00 -22.97
CA PHE A 119 5.21 3.92 -22.60
C PHE A 119 5.20 4.16 -21.09
N ARG A 120 4.01 4.39 -20.50
CA ARG A 120 3.88 4.57 -19.05
C ARG A 120 4.38 3.35 -18.26
N GLY A 121 4.13 2.15 -18.75
CA GLY A 121 4.60 0.91 -18.12
C GLY A 121 6.12 0.79 -18.09
N PHE A 122 6.80 1.23 -19.15
CA PHE A 122 8.27 1.32 -19.14
C PHE A 122 8.76 2.38 -18.14
N CYS A 123 8.18 3.58 -18.17
CA CYS A 123 8.53 4.66 -17.24
C CYS A 123 8.28 4.28 -15.77
N CYS A 124 7.21 3.54 -15.48
CA CYS A 124 6.93 3.01 -14.14
C CYS A 124 8.07 2.09 -13.65
N LYS A 125 8.67 1.26 -14.51
CA LYS A 125 9.80 0.42 -14.09
C LYS A 125 11.01 1.27 -13.70
N VAL A 126 11.31 2.30 -14.50
CA VAL A 126 12.40 3.25 -14.20
C VAL A 126 12.14 3.97 -12.87
N ALA A 127 10.92 4.49 -12.67
CA ALA A 127 10.52 5.15 -11.44
C ALA A 127 10.61 4.22 -10.23
N CYS A 128 10.15 2.97 -10.37
CA CYS A 128 10.21 1.96 -9.32
C CYS A 128 11.65 1.66 -8.91
N LEU A 129 12.57 1.50 -9.87
CA LEU A 129 13.99 1.26 -9.59
C LEU A 129 14.63 2.45 -8.86
N ALA A 130 14.31 3.68 -9.26
CA ALA A 130 14.79 4.89 -8.61
C ALA A 130 14.25 5.02 -7.17
N LEU A 131 12.95 4.78 -6.96
CA LEU A 131 12.33 4.81 -5.63
C LEU A 131 12.82 3.69 -4.71
N SER A 132 13.05 2.50 -5.27
CA SER A 132 13.61 1.35 -4.55
C SER A 132 15.03 1.66 -4.08
N SER A 133 15.88 2.16 -4.97
CA SER A 133 17.23 2.60 -4.63
C SER A 133 17.20 3.68 -3.54
N TRP A 134 16.27 4.63 -3.63
CA TRP A 134 16.16 5.70 -2.64
C TRP A 134 15.80 5.17 -1.25
N ILE A 135 14.79 4.31 -1.14
CA ILE A 135 14.39 3.78 0.18
C ILE A 135 15.44 2.84 0.78
N VAL A 136 16.14 2.07 -0.06
CA VAL A 136 17.27 1.22 0.35
C VAL A 136 18.41 2.07 0.90
N ILE A 137 18.76 3.17 0.25
CA ILE A 137 19.76 4.13 0.75
C ILE A 137 19.31 4.76 2.07
N GLN A 138 18.03 5.11 2.22
CA GLN A 138 17.49 5.64 3.48
C GLN A 138 17.59 4.60 4.61
N GLY A 139 17.21 3.35 4.34
CA GLY A 139 17.35 2.23 5.27
C GLY A 139 18.80 2.00 5.70
N HIS A 140 19.73 2.01 4.74
CA HIS A 140 21.15 1.88 5.02
C HIS A 140 21.70 3.04 5.88
N ARG A 141 21.29 4.29 5.62
CA ARG A 141 21.71 5.46 6.40
C ARG A 141 21.29 5.38 7.88
N VAL A 142 20.20 4.69 8.19
CA VAL A 142 19.75 4.43 9.57
C VAL A 142 20.18 3.04 10.08
N GLN A 143 21.19 2.42 9.46
CA GLN A 143 21.74 1.12 9.86
C GLN A 143 20.70 0.01 9.93
N TRP A 144 19.69 0.07 9.05
CA TRP A 144 18.57 -0.88 8.98
C TRP A 144 17.71 -0.97 10.25
N LYS A 145 17.89 -0.05 11.21
CA LYS A 145 17.04 0.11 12.40
C LYS A 145 15.82 0.96 12.04
N THR A 146 15.00 0.39 11.17
CA THR A 146 13.88 1.07 10.50
C THR A 146 12.57 0.98 11.27
N ILE A 147 12.53 0.25 12.39
CA ILE A 147 11.32 0.05 13.18
C ILE A 147 11.47 0.70 14.54
N LEU A 148 10.47 1.48 14.89
CA LEU A 148 10.25 1.97 16.24
C LEU A 148 8.91 1.38 16.74
N LEU A 149 8.86 0.92 17.98
CA LEU A 149 7.60 0.62 18.64
C LEU A 149 7.21 1.80 19.52
N HIS A 150 6.07 2.39 19.24
CA HIS A 150 5.50 3.47 20.03
C HIS A 150 4.06 3.12 20.36
N ASP A 151 3.74 2.95 21.65
CA ASP A 151 2.38 2.71 22.15
C ASP A 151 1.57 1.65 21.39
N ASN A 152 2.22 0.50 21.12
CA ASN A 152 1.63 -0.63 20.37
C ASN A 152 1.31 -0.32 18.90
N LEU A 153 1.83 0.78 18.34
CA LEU A 153 1.87 1.02 16.91
C LEU A 153 3.21 0.54 16.34
N PHE A 154 3.11 -0.05 15.16
CA PHE A 154 4.25 -0.36 14.31
C PHE A 154 4.62 0.89 13.53
N VAL A 155 5.87 1.32 13.62
CA VAL A 155 6.35 2.56 13.00
C VAL A 155 7.53 2.24 12.10
N PHE A 156 7.46 2.68 10.84
CA PHE A 156 8.55 2.50 9.88
C PHE A 156 9.23 3.85 9.61
N THR A 157 10.45 4.02 10.13
CA THR A 157 11.15 5.31 10.18
C THR A 157 12.06 5.57 8.97
N ALA A 158 12.25 4.58 8.09
CA ALA A 158 13.13 4.77 6.93
C ALA A 158 12.51 5.65 5.85
N ALA A 159 11.18 5.70 5.75
CA ALA A 159 10.49 6.48 4.73
C ALA A 159 10.42 7.96 5.12
N SER A 160 10.94 8.84 4.26
CA SER A 160 10.72 10.29 4.38
C SER A 160 9.38 10.74 3.79
N LYS A 161 8.81 11.88 4.25
CA LYS A 161 7.58 12.46 3.65
C LYS A 161 7.67 12.56 2.13
N SER A 162 8.80 13.06 1.61
CA SER A 162 9.02 13.19 0.17
C SER A 162 9.00 11.85 -0.55
N TRP A 163 9.55 10.79 0.06
CA TRP A 163 9.50 9.45 -0.51
C TRP A 163 8.06 8.92 -0.50
N VAL A 164 7.31 9.10 0.59
CA VAL A 164 5.90 8.67 0.70
C VAL A 164 5.04 9.28 -0.41
N PHE A 165 5.12 10.58 -0.64
CA PHE A 165 4.35 11.23 -1.72
C PHE A 165 4.80 10.81 -3.12
N ALA A 166 6.10 10.66 -3.34
CA ALA A 166 6.63 10.20 -4.62
C ALA A 166 6.21 8.75 -4.91
N HIS A 167 6.24 7.89 -3.90
CA HIS A 167 5.75 6.51 -3.96
C HIS A 167 4.24 6.46 -4.24
N ALA A 168 3.44 7.30 -3.56
CA ALA A 168 2.01 7.37 -3.78
C ALA A 168 1.67 7.80 -5.22
N LEU A 169 2.36 8.81 -5.75
CA LEU A 169 2.19 9.22 -7.15
C LEU A 169 2.61 8.12 -8.13
N TYR A 170 3.74 7.46 -7.88
CA TYR A 170 4.19 6.31 -8.67
C TYR A 170 3.15 5.18 -8.67
N ARG A 171 2.65 4.77 -7.49
CA ARG A 171 1.73 3.64 -7.36
C ARG A 171 0.36 3.97 -7.92
N PHE A 172 -0.09 5.23 -7.83
CA PHE A 172 -1.26 5.70 -8.56
C PHE A 172 -1.13 5.46 -10.07
N ILE A 173 0.02 5.83 -10.67
CA ILE A 173 0.28 5.59 -12.10
C ILE A 173 0.37 4.09 -12.39
N LEU A 174 1.08 3.32 -11.56
CA LEU A 174 1.26 1.88 -11.71
C LEU A 174 -0.09 1.13 -11.77
N LEU A 175 -1.03 1.50 -10.90
CA LEU A 175 -2.36 0.88 -10.83
C LEU A 175 -3.27 1.22 -12.02
N THR A 176 -2.81 2.07 -12.94
CA THR A 176 -3.46 2.31 -14.24
C THR A 176 -2.97 1.38 -15.34
N LEU A 177 -1.98 0.52 -15.08
CA LEU A 177 -1.44 -0.39 -16.10
C LEU A 177 -2.47 -1.48 -16.48
N PRO A 178 -2.44 -1.96 -17.74
CA PRO A 178 -3.39 -2.96 -18.23
C PRO A 178 -3.44 -4.27 -17.43
N CYS A 179 -2.33 -4.64 -16.79
CA CYS A 179 -2.24 -5.85 -15.97
C CYS A 179 -3.12 -5.80 -14.69
N PHE A 180 -3.61 -4.63 -14.30
CA PHE A 180 -4.57 -4.45 -13.20
C PHE A 180 -6.04 -4.42 -13.68
N GLY A 181 -6.30 -4.85 -14.92
CA GLY A 181 -7.64 -4.86 -15.50
C GLY A 181 -8.19 -3.45 -15.69
N SER A 182 -9.42 -3.19 -15.21
CA SER A 182 -10.00 -1.83 -15.26
C SER A 182 -9.28 -0.84 -14.33
N GLY A 183 -8.56 -1.35 -13.32
CA GLY A 183 -7.95 -0.59 -12.23
C GLY A 183 -8.96 0.09 -11.29
N ARG A 184 -10.27 0.08 -11.57
CA ARG A 184 -11.31 0.89 -10.90
C ARG A 184 -11.42 0.62 -9.39
N ARG A 185 -11.13 -0.60 -8.94
CA ARG A 185 -11.11 -0.98 -7.52
C ARG A 185 -9.88 -0.49 -6.77
N HIS A 186 -8.79 -0.19 -7.47
CA HIS A 186 -7.50 0.12 -6.86
C HIS A 186 -7.10 1.59 -6.98
N ARG A 187 -7.84 2.42 -7.74
CA ARG A 187 -7.46 3.83 -7.98
C ARG A 187 -7.40 4.70 -6.73
N LEU A 188 -8.18 4.36 -5.70
CA LEU A 188 -8.19 5.08 -4.43
C LEU A 188 -7.25 4.50 -3.38
N LEU A 189 -6.50 3.44 -3.71
CA LEU A 189 -5.64 2.74 -2.73
C LEU A 189 -4.66 3.70 -2.06
N GLU A 190 -4.01 4.57 -2.83
CA GLU A 190 -3.07 5.55 -2.29
C GLU A 190 -3.75 6.65 -1.48
N LEU A 191 -4.97 7.06 -1.87
CA LEU A 191 -5.75 8.00 -1.09
C LEU A 191 -6.13 7.40 0.27
N TYR A 192 -6.48 6.11 0.31
CA TYR A 192 -6.74 5.40 1.55
C TYR A 192 -5.48 5.25 2.40
N SER A 193 -4.33 4.88 1.81
CA SER A 193 -3.06 4.78 2.54
C SER A 193 -2.65 6.13 3.14
N LEU A 194 -2.73 7.23 2.38
CA LEU A 194 -2.41 8.57 2.87
C LEU A 194 -3.42 9.05 3.93
N GLY A 195 -4.72 8.81 3.72
CA GLY A 195 -5.76 9.17 4.68
C GLY A 195 -5.60 8.42 6.01
N LEU A 196 -5.35 7.12 5.95
CA LEU A 196 -5.08 6.32 7.14
C LEU A 196 -3.77 6.71 7.82
N THR A 197 -2.74 7.05 7.05
CA THR A 197 -1.47 7.61 7.58
C THR A 197 -1.73 8.88 8.38
N TYR A 198 -2.54 9.79 7.84
CA TYR A 198 -2.94 11.02 8.52
C TYR A 198 -3.72 10.74 9.81
N LEU A 199 -4.72 9.86 9.77
CA LEU A 199 -5.51 9.50 10.96
C LEU A 199 -4.65 8.86 12.05
N LEU A 200 -3.72 7.97 11.68
CA LEU A 200 -2.78 7.35 12.61
C LEU A 200 -1.85 8.39 13.23
N SER A 201 -1.28 9.29 12.42
CA SER A 201 -0.42 10.38 12.89
C SER A 201 -1.16 11.29 13.88
N GLN A 202 -2.40 11.68 13.58
CA GLN A 202 -3.24 12.48 14.50
C GLN A 202 -3.50 11.74 15.81
N SER A 203 -3.88 10.45 15.74
CA SER A 203 -4.22 9.69 16.95
C SER A 203 -3.02 9.31 17.83
N SER A 204 -1.82 9.25 17.27
CA SER A 204 -0.60 8.82 17.97
C SER A 204 0.34 9.97 18.33
N GLY A 205 0.13 11.17 17.78
CA GLY A 205 1.07 12.29 17.91
C GLY A 205 2.39 12.08 17.16
N LEU A 206 2.53 11.02 16.36
CA LEU A 206 3.74 10.72 15.61
C LEU A 206 3.82 11.50 14.29
N PRO A 207 5.04 11.75 13.77
CA PRO A 207 5.23 12.30 12.43
C PRO A 207 4.47 11.49 11.35
N PHE A 208 3.92 12.19 10.37
CA PHE A 208 3.11 11.59 9.29
C PHE A 208 3.81 10.41 8.59
N GLU A 209 5.06 10.61 8.17
CA GLU A 209 5.84 9.64 7.40
C GLU A 209 6.09 8.33 8.16
N TYR A 210 6.13 8.40 9.48
CA TYR A 210 6.39 7.26 10.37
C TYR A 210 5.20 6.30 10.42
N CYS A 211 3.99 6.81 10.24
CA CYS A 211 2.76 6.02 10.22
C CYS A 211 2.48 5.36 8.87
N PHE A 212 3.17 5.76 7.79
CA PHE A 212 2.86 5.30 6.44
C PHE A 212 3.03 3.79 6.28
N GLY A 213 4.11 3.22 6.84
CA GLY A 213 4.36 1.78 6.75
C GLY A 213 3.23 0.94 7.34
N MET A 214 2.67 1.34 8.48
CA MET A 214 1.51 0.66 9.06
C MET A 214 0.25 0.87 8.24
N ALA A 215 0.00 2.11 7.79
CA ALA A 215 -1.18 2.41 6.98
C ALA A 215 -1.21 1.58 5.69
N ASP A 216 -0.09 1.49 4.97
CA ASP A 216 -0.01 0.72 3.73
C ASP A 216 -0.09 -0.80 3.98
N THR A 217 0.51 -1.28 5.07
CA THR A 217 0.40 -2.67 5.54
C THR A 217 -1.02 -3.03 5.96
N VAL A 218 -1.88 -2.05 6.23
CA VAL A 218 -3.30 -2.27 6.52
C VAL A 218 -4.14 -2.19 5.25
N VAL A 219 -4.00 -1.11 4.49
CA VAL A 219 -4.86 -0.81 3.34
C VAL A 219 -4.68 -1.84 2.23
N ALA A 220 -3.45 -2.19 1.87
CA ALA A 220 -3.21 -3.11 0.77
C ALA A 220 -3.75 -4.52 1.06
N PRO A 221 -3.42 -5.17 2.19
CA PRO A 221 -4.01 -6.48 2.53
C PRO A 221 -5.52 -6.42 2.72
N ALA A 222 -6.07 -5.35 3.29
CA ALA A 222 -7.52 -5.20 3.43
C ALA A 222 -8.22 -5.12 2.06
N ALA A 223 -7.65 -4.39 1.10
CA ALA A 223 -8.18 -4.29 -0.25
C ALA A 223 -8.13 -5.65 -0.96
N THR A 224 -7.03 -6.38 -0.82
CA THR A 224 -6.87 -7.74 -1.35
C THR A 224 -7.91 -8.69 -0.73
N ALA A 225 -8.04 -8.69 0.60
CA ALA A 225 -9.03 -9.49 1.33
C ALA A 225 -10.45 -9.19 0.86
N TRP A 226 -10.81 -7.91 0.79
CA TRP A 226 -12.14 -7.49 0.39
C TRP A 226 -12.43 -7.83 -1.08
N SER A 227 -11.43 -7.72 -1.96
CA SER A 227 -11.54 -8.14 -3.36
C SER A 227 -11.82 -9.65 -3.47
N SER A 228 -11.08 -10.49 -2.73
CA SER A 228 -11.31 -11.94 -2.72
C SER A 228 -12.66 -12.32 -2.12
N LEU A 229 -13.02 -11.77 -0.95
CA LEU A 229 -14.29 -12.08 -0.29
C LEU A 229 -15.49 -11.61 -1.12
N SER A 230 -15.45 -10.39 -1.66
CA SER A 230 -16.53 -9.87 -2.50
C SER A 230 -16.73 -10.68 -3.77
N LYS A 231 -15.65 -11.19 -4.39
CA LYS A 231 -15.72 -12.09 -5.54
C LYS A 231 -16.29 -13.46 -5.16
N THR A 232 -15.77 -14.08 -4.11
CA THR A 232 -16.16 -15.43 -3.64
C THR A 232 -17.63 -15.49 -3.27
N PHE A 233 -18.12 -14.49 -2.53
CA PHE A 233 -19.50 -14.46 -2.04
C PHE A 233 -20.44 -13.60 -2.89
N LYS A 234 -19.97 -13.09 -4.04
CA LYS A 234 -20.73 -12.22 -4.96
C LYS A 234 -21.38 -11.02 -4.25
N LEU A 235 -20.67 -10.42 -3.29
CA LEU A 235 -21.19 -9.33 -2.43
C LEU A 235 -21.25 -7.98 -3.15
N VAL A 236 -20.38 -7.80 -4.14
CA VAL A 236 -20.29 -6.59 -4.96
C VAL A 236 -20.36 -7.03 -6.41
N PRO A 237 -21.06 -6.29 -7.30
CA PRO A 237 -21.04 -6.57 -8.72
C PRO A 237 -19.62 -6.79 -9.21
N ARG A 238 -19.42 -7.81 -10.06
CA ARG A 238 -18.13 -8.01 -10.69
C ARG A 238 -17.77 -6.74 -11.43
N ASP A 239 -16.48 -6.42 -11.41
CA ASP A 239 -15.94 -5.37 -12.27
C ASP A 239 -15.93 -5.88 -13.71
N GLU A 240 -17.13 -6.06 -14.25
CA GLU A 240 -17.40 -6.25 -15.66
C GLU A 240 -17.20 -4.87 -16.27
N GLY A 241 -15.96 -4.55 -16.62
CA GLY A 241 -15.69 -3.39 -17.47
C GLY A 241 -16.63 -3.50 -18.66
N LYS A 242 -17.67 -2.67 -18.71
CA LYS A 242 -18.77 -2.76 -19.68
C LYS A 242 -18.19 -2.87 -21.08
N GLY A 243 -18.07 -4.08 -21.62
CA GLY A 243 -17.81 -4.42 -23.02
C GLY A 243 -16.83 -3.57 -23.84
N GLN A 244 -15.91 -2.82 -23.24
CA GLN A 244 -15.02 -1.92 -23.97
C GLN A 244 -13.69 -2.61 -24.27
N PRO A 245 -13.36 -2.83 -25.55
CA PRO A 245 -12.07 -3.37 -25.97
C PRO A 245 -11.02 -2.27 -25.91
N LEU A 246 -10.61 -1.84 -24.70
CA LEU A 246 -9.44 -0.98 -24.48
C LEU A 246 -9.01 -1.12 -23.01
N ALA A 247 -7.99 -1.95 -22.79
CA ALA A 247 -7.50 -2.42 -21.48
C ALA A 247 -6.89 -1.35 -20.54
N SER A 248 -7.48 -0.16 -20.42
CA SER A 248 -7.26 0.80 -19.33
C SER A 248 -8.14 2.06 -19.40
N GLY A 249 -8.91 2.25 -20.48
CA GLY A 249 -9.63 3.52 -20.73
C GLY A 249 -8.73 4.76 -20.87
N ILE A 250 -7.40 4.57 -20.93
CA ILE A 250 -6.42 5.64 -21.06
C ILE A 250 -6.05 5.80 -22.53
N THR A 251 -6.19 7.02 -23.05
CA THR A 251 -5.83 7.38 -24.41
C THR A 251 -4.31 7.35 -24.61
N ALA A 252 -3.83 7.28 -25.85
CA ALA A 252 -2.40 7.37 -26.15
C ALA A 252 -1.77 8.64 -25.54
N THR A 253 -2.48 9.76 -25.59
CA THR A 253 -2.09 11.01 -24.93
C THR A 253 -1.97 10.88 -23.42
N GLY A 254 -2.93 10.19 -22.77
CA GLY A 254 -2.87 9.90 -21.33
C GLY A 254 -1.70 8.98 -20.97
N ASP A 255 -1.34 8.04 -21.85
CA ASP A 255 -0.17 7.18 -21.66
C ASP A 255 1.13 8.00 -21.61
N TRP A 256 1.27 8.96 -22.54
CA TRP A 256 2.41 9.88 -22.56
C TRP A 256 2.49 10.75 -21.30
N TYR A 257 1.40 11.39 -20.90
CA TYR A 257 1.40 12.27 -19.71
C TYR A 257 1.74 11.50 -18.43
N LEU A 258 1.15 10.32 -18.24
CA LEU A 258 1.44 9.46 -17.09
C LEU A 258 2.88 8.92 -17.13
N GLY A 259 3.40 8.57 -18.31
CA GLY A 259 4.79 8.16 -18.49
C GLY A 259 5.78 9.28 -18.16
N ILE A 260 5.55 10.50 -18.65
CA ILE A 260 6.36 11.68 -18.31
C ILE A 260 6.30 11.93 -16.80
N THR A 261 5.12 11.85 -16.19
CA THR A 261 4.97 12.02 -14.74
C THR A 261 5.77 10.97 -13.96
N ALA A 262 5.76 9.70 -14.40
CA ALA A 262 6.60 8.66 -13.79
C ALA A 262 8.11 8.95 -13.95
N LEU A 263 8.54 9.47 -15.10
CA LEU A 263 9.94 9.89 -15.28
C LEU A 263 10.33 11.08 -14.39
N VAL A 264 9.42 12.03 -14.18
CA VAL A 264 9.63 13.14 -13.22
C VAL A 264 9.80 12.59 -11.80
N VAL A 265 8.98 11.61 -11.40
CA VAL A 265 9.15 10.91 -10.11
C VAL A 265 10.53 10.24 -10.02
N ALA A 266 10.97 9.57 -11.09
CA ALA A 266 12.28 8.94 -11.14
C ALA A 266 13.42 9.96 -10.99
N ALA A 267 13.36 11.06 -11.75
CA ALA A 267 14.34 12.14 -11.68
C ALA A 267 14.37 12.77 -10.28
N TYR A 268 13.21 13.02 -9.68
CA TYR A 268 13.10 13.52 -8.31
C TYR A 268 13.74 12.58 -7.29
N ALA A 269 13.49 11.27 -7.41
CA ALA A 269 14.12 10.27 -6.56
C ALA A 269 15.65 10.29 -6.69
N CYS A 270 16.18 10.35 -7.92
CA CYS A 270 17.61 10.48 -8.18
C CYS A 270 18.22 11.73 -7.56
N LEU A 271 17.57 12.89 -7.70
CA LEU A 271 18.01 14.14 -7.08
C LEU A 271 18.06 14.04 -5.55
N LYS A 272 17.08 13.37 -4.93
CA LYS A 272 17.03 13.18 -3.48
C LYS A 272 18.07 12.18 -2.98
N MET A 273 18.47 11.20 -3.78
CA MET A 273 19.60 10.32 -3.46
C MET A 273 20.93 11.07 -3.53
N ALA A 274 21.11 11.90 -4.57
CA ALA A 274 22.32 12.69 -4.83
C ALA A 274 22.51 13.84 -3.85
N SER A 275 21.43 14.38 -3.28
CA SER A 275 21.50 15.42 -2.24
C SER A 275 21.67 14.76 -0.87
N PRO A 276 22.86 14.80 -0.23
CA PRO A 276 23.01 14.30 1.13
C PRO A 276 22.17 15.15 2.08
N GLY A 277 20.98 14.67 2.44
CA GLY A 277 20.21 15.21 3.55
C GLY A 277 21.04 15.11 4.84
N ARG A 278 21.00 16.15 5.67
CA ARG A 278 21.65 16.16 6.98
C ARG A 278 21.18 14.96 7.82
N PRO A 279 22.06 14.34 8.62
CA PRO A 279 21.72 13.15 9.41
C PRO A 279 20.56 13.43 10.38
N ALA A 280 19.68 12.44 10.51
CA ALA A 280 18.46 12.48 11.34
C ALA A 280 18.71 12.82 12.82
N SER A 281 19.96 12.71 13.30
CA SER A 281 20.37 13.13 14.64
C SER A 281 20.23 14.64 14.90
N GLN A 282 20.21 15.48 13.86
CA GLN A 282 20.01 16.94 14.03
C GLN A 282 18.53 17.39 13.97
N GLN A 283 17.61 16.52 13.53
CA GLN A 283 16.17 16.85 13.53
C GLN A 283 15.48 16.54 14.86
N MET A 284 16.06 15.70 15.72
CA MET A 284 15.54 15.44 17.08
C MET A 284 15.76 16.61 18.06
N ILE A 285 16.59 17.60 17.73
CA ILE A 285 16.91 18.73 18.63
C ILE A 285 15.99 19.93 18.36
N ARG A 286 15.10 19.87 17.36
CA ARG A 286 14.30 21.04 16.93
C ARG A 286 12.79 20.86 16.87
N ASN A 287 12.24 19.73 17.32
CA ASN A 287 10.79 19.57 17.51
C ASN A 287 10.50 19.14 18.93
#